data_AF-A0A158GPW8-F1
#
_entry.id   AF-A0A158GPW8-F1
#
_cell.length_a   1.000
_cell.length_b   1.000
_cell.length_c   1.000
_cell.angle_alpha   90.00
_cell.angle_beta   90.00
_cell.angle_gamma   90.00
#
_symmetry.space_group_name_H-M   'P 1'
#
loop_
_entity.id
_entity.type
_entity.pdbx_description
1 polymer ?
#
loop_
_entity_poly.entity_id
_entity_poly.type
_entity_poly.pdbx_seq_one_letter_code
_entity_poly.pdbx_strand_id
1 'polypeptide(L)'
;MKIETVGLDLAKTLFQVHGVDSQGQFVVRKQLRRADVLPFFAKLEPCVVGMEACGSSHYWGRELPELGHTVRLIAPQFVSTLRKQQQDRCGRCRSNLRGGKATAHALCADQDPSATGDAFRGRLYFEAVYRASEL
;
A
#
# COMPACT_ATOMS: atom_id res chain seq x y z
N MET A 1 -4.36 -17.98 10.12
CA MET A 1 -3.24 -17.06 9.85
C MET A 1 -3.66 -15.68 10.30
N LYS A 2 -2.87 -15.04 11.16
CA LYS A 2 -3.20 -13.74 11.78
C LYS A 2 -2.53 -12.62 11.00
N ILE A 3 -3.28 -11.55 10.73
CA ILE A 3 -2.75 -10.34 10.11
C ILE A 3 -2.28 -9.43 11.24
N GLU A 4 -0.99 -9.08 11.25
CA GLU A 4 -0.45 -8.17 12.28
C GLU A 4 -0.49 -6.72 11.82
N THR A 5 -0.15 -6.49 10.55
CA THR A 5 -0.06 -5.15 9.98
C THR A 5 -0.78 -5.07 8.65
N VAL A 6 -1.54 -4.00 8.47
CA VAL A 6 -2.28 -3.69 7.25
C VAL A 6 -1.85 -2.32 6.75
N GLY A 7 -1.56 -2.21 5.46
CA GLY A 7 -1.36 -0.93 4.80
C GLY A 7 -2.59 -0.63 3.97
N LEU A 8 -3.14 0.56 4.19
CA LEU A 8 -4.35 1.05 3.56
C LEU A 8 -4.01 2.26 2.69
N ASP A 9 -3.99 2.06 1.37
CA ASP A 9 -3.82 3.14 0.39
C ASP A 9 -5.19 3.74 0.05
N LEU A 10 -5.32 5.04 0.30
CA LEU A 10 -6.56 5.80 0.19
C LEU A 10 -6.60 6.53 -1.16
N ALA A 11 -7.12 5.88 -2.20
CA ALA A 11 -7.42 6.56 -3.46
C ALA A 11 -8.85 7.18 -3.45
N LYS A 12 -9.16 7.98 -4.48
CA LYS A 12 -10.44 8.70 -4.57
C LYS A 12 -11.67 7.78 -4.57
N THR A 13 -11.58 6.61 -5.17
CA THR A 13 -12.73 5.71 -5.40
C THR A 13 -12.48 4.28 -4.94
N LEU A 14 -11.23 3.82 -5.03
CA LEU A 14 -10.81 2.47 -4.68
C LEU A 14 -9.71 2.52 -3.63
N PHE A 15 -9.88 1.73 -2.60
CA PHE A 15 -8.95 1.59 -1.49
C PHE A 15 -8.19 0.29 -1.69
N GLN A 16 -6.87 0.32 -1.55
CA GLN A 16 -6.07 -0.91 -1.61
C GLN A 16 -5.67 -1.32 -0.21
N VAL A 17 -6.04 -2.55 0.14
CA VAL A 17 -5.69 -3.19 1.39
C VAL A 17 -4.61 -4.22 1.11
N HIS A 18 -3.52 -4.11 1.85
CA HIS A 18 -2.45 -5.10 1.87
C HIS A 18 -2.19 -5.49 3.32
N GLY A 19 -2.29 -6.77 3.65
CA GLY A 19 -2.06 -7.30 4.99
C GLY A 19 -0.85 -8.23 5.01
N VAL A 20 -0.05 -8.13 6.06
CA VAL A 20 1.08 -9.01 6.34
C VAL A 20 0.93 -9.72 7.67
N ASP A 21 1.51 -10.91 7.76
CA ASP A 21 1.62 -11.67 9.01
C ASP A 21 2.83 -11.22 9.84
N SER A 22 3.03 -11.89 10.97
CA SER A 22 4.16 -11.67 11.89
C SER A 22 5.53 -11.99 11.30
N GLN A 23 5.59 -12.66 10.15
CA GLN A 23 6.81 -12.99 9.43
C GLN A 23 7.05 -12.00 8.27
N GLY A 24 6.23 -10.94 8.18
CA GLY A 24 6.26 -9.96 7.10
C GLY A 24 5.82 -10.52 5.74
N GLN A 25 5.17 -11.69 5.71
CA GLN A 25 4.67 -12.29 4.47
C GLN A 25 3.32 -11.71 4.12
N PHE A 26 3.11 -11.43 2.83
CA PHE A 26 1.84 -10.92 2.33
C PHE A 26 0.76 -12.01 2.41
N VAL A 27 -0.24 -11.78 3.27
CA VAL A 27 -1.36 -12.70 3.48
C VAL A 27 -2.67 -12.21 2.90
N VAL A 28 -2.81 -10.89 2.71
CA VAL A 28 -4.02 -10.28 2.13
C VAL A 28 -3.63 -9.21 1.11
N ARG A 29 -4.31 -9.25 -0.04
CA ARG A 29 -4.30 -8.17 -1.04
C ARG A 29 -5.71 -8.02 -1.59
N LYS A 30 -6.36 -6.89 -1.34
CA LYS A 30 -7.76 -6.67 -1.72
C LYS A 30 -8.05 -5.21 -2.07
N GLN A 31 -8.81 -5.02 -3.14
CA GLN A 31 -9.44 -3.74 -3.46
C GLN A 31 -10.77 -3.62 -2.72
N LEU A 32 -10.98 -2.52 -2.02
CA LEU A 32 -12.21 -2.19 -1.32
C LEU A 32 -12.79 -0.88 -1.85
N ARG A 33 -14.11 -0.75 -1.80
CA ARG A 33 -14.77 0.56 -1.95
C ARG A 33 -14.89 1.20 -0.57
N ARG A 34 -15.16 2.50 -0.53
CA ARG A 34 -15.32 3.26 0.73
C ARG A 34 -16.27 2.57 1.72
N ALA A 35 -17.41 2.10 1.22
CA ALA A 35 -18.43 1.44 2.04
C ALA A 35 -17.98 0.07 2.60
N ASP A 36 -17.02 -0.58 1.96
CA ASP A 36 -16.56 -1.92 2.33
C ASP A 36 -15.38 -1.90 3.32
N VAL A 37 -14.81 -0.72 3.60
CA VAL A 37 -13.65 -0.58 4.51
C VAL A 37 -14.03 -0.98 5.94
N LEU A 38 -15.02 -0.33 6.56
CA LEU A 38 -15.42 -0.65 7.94
C LEU A 38 -15.91 -2.10 8.10
N PRO A 39 -16.79 -2.64 7.23
CA PRO A 39 -17.20 -4.04 7.31
C PRO A 39 -16.06 -5.05 7.13
N PHE A 40 -15.00 -4.67 6.42
CA PHE A 40 -13.81 -5.50 6.26
C PHE A 40 -12.99 -5.50 7.56
N PHE A 41 -12.67 -4.33 8.11
CA PHE A 41 -11.89 -4.21 9.34
C PHE A 41 -12.64 -4.77 10.56
N ALA A 42 -13.96 -4.63 10.65
CA ALA A 42 -14.77 -5.22 11.72
C ALA A 42 -14.71 -6.76 11.78
N LYS A 43 -14.30 -7.44 10.69
CA LYS A 43 -14.10 -8.90 10.64
C LYS A 43 -12.67 -9.31 10.96
N LEU A 44 -11.73 -8.37 10.98
CA LEU A 44 -10.34 -8.63 11.28
C LEU A 44 -10.09 -8.55 12.78
N GLU A 45 -9.12 -9.32 13.24
CA GLU A 45 -8.59 -9.13 14.59
C GLU A 45 -7.88 -7.76 14.69
N PRO A 46 -7.80 -7.19 15.91
CA PRO A 46 -6.98 -6.01 16.19
C PRO A 46 -5.58 -6.12 15.58
N CYS A 47 -5.23 -5.14 14.75
CA CYS A 47 -3.99 -5.09 13.98
C CYS A 47 -3.54 -3.63 13.80
N VAL A 48 -2.29 -3.45 13.40
CA VAL A 48 -1.73 -2.13 13.11
C VAL A 48 -2.11 -1.73 11.69
N VAL A 49 -2.70 -0.55 11.49
CA VAL A 49 -3.05 -0.02 10.17
C VAL A 49 -2.16 1.16 9.83
N GLY A 50 -1.23 0.96 8.91
CA GLY A 50 -0.44 2.03 8.31
C GLY A 50 -1.19 2.71 7.18
N MET A 51 -1.24 4.04 7.17
CA MET A 51 -1.79 4.81 6.06
C MET A 51 -1.04 6.12 5.86
N GLU A 52 -0.92 6.57 4.61
CA GLU A 52 -0.39 7.91 4.33
C GLU A 52 -1.37 8.98 4.80
N ALA A 53 -0.83 10.01 5.42
CA ALA A 53 -1.58 11.19 5.79
C ALA A 53 -2.07 11.90 4.51
N CYS A 54 -3.38 11.91 4.31
CA CYS A 54 -4.04 12.55 3.19
C CYS A 54 -5.35 13.20 3.66
N GLY A 55 -6.03 13.98 2.81
CA GLY A 55 -7.26 14.68 3.21
C GLY A 55 -8.37 13.76 3.73
N SER A 56 -8.35 12.46 3.39
CA SER A 56 -9.32 11.47 3.87
C SER A 56 -8.81 10.58 5.01
N SER A 57 -7.51 10.60 5.34
CA SER A 57 -6.90 9.71 6.33
C SER A 57 -7.38 10.01 7.75
N HIS A 58 -7.69 11.28 8.05
CA HIS A 58 -8.19 11.67 9.37
C HIS A 58 -9.54 11.06 9.71
N TYR A 59 -10.41 10.83 8.72
CA TYR A 59 -11.69 10.14 8.94
C TYR A 59 -11.42 8.71 9.42
N TRP A 60 -10.62 7.96 8.67
CA TRP A 60 -10.28 6.58 8.99
C TRP A 60 -9.45 6.42 10.26
N GLY A 61 -8.61 7.40 10.57
CA GLY A 61 -7.87 7.46 11.82
C GLY A 61 -8.74 7.57 13.07
N ARG A 62 -10.04 7.87 12.94
CA ARG A 62 -11.02 7.85 14.03
C ARG A 62 -11.85 6.57 14.05
N GLU A 63 -12.31 6.13 12.89
CA GLU A 63 -13.21 4.96 12.78
C GLU A 63 -12.49 3.63 13.03
N LEU A 64 -11.24 3.48 12.59
CA LEU A 64 -10.51 2.22 12.73
C LEU A 64 -10.11 1.91 14.19
N PRO A 65 -9.71 2.90 15.02
CA PRO A 65 -9.53 2.68 16.45
C PRO A 65 -10.79 2.27 17.21
N GLU A 66 -11.98 2.72 16.78
CA GLU A 66 -13.25 2.29 17.39
C GLU A 66 -13.51 0.78 17.18
N LEU A 67 -12.95 0.19 16.12
CA LEU A 67 -12.97 -1.25 15.86
C LEU A 67 -11.83 -2.00 16.58
N GLY A 68 -10.98 -1.30 17.35
CA GLY A 68 -9.86 -1.88 18.09
C GLY A 68 -8.53 -1.94 17.33
N HIS A 69 -8.42 -1.32 16.16
CA HIS A 69 -7.17 -1.28 15.39
C HIS A 69 -6.28 -0.09 15.77
N THR A 70 -4.98 -0.28 15.69
CA THR A 70 -4.02 0.81 15.97
C THR A 70 -3.64 1.49 14.66
N VAL A 71 -4.05 2.74 14.45
CA VAL A 71 -3.73 3.48 13.21
C VAL A 71 -2.41 4.25 13.34
N ARG A 72 -1.54 4.12 12.35
CA ARG A 72 -0.32 4.91 12.18
C ARG A 72 -0.41 5.75 10.91
N LEU A 73 -0.54 7.06 11.08
CA LEU A 73 -0.50 8.03 9.98
C LEU A 73 0.95 8.35 9.64
N ILE A 74 1.34 8.16 8.39
CA ILE A 74 2.70 8.41 7.92
C ILE A 74 2.68 9.67 7.05
N ALA A 75 3.54 10.63 7.36
CA ALA A 75 3.60 11.85 6.59
C ALA A 75 4.05 11.55 5.14
N PRO A 76 3.45 12.20 4.14
CA PRO A 76 3.72 11.93 2.72
C PRO A 76 5.19 12.17 2.34
N GLN A 77 5.93 13.01 3.07
CA GLN A 77 7.37 13.18 2.85
C GLN A 77 8.17 11.88 3.03
N PHE A 78 7.80 11.02 3.98
CA PHE A 78 8.51 9.75 4.23
C PHE A 78 8.17 8.70 3.18
N VAL A 79 6.92 8.69 2.71
CA VAL A 79 6.46 7.76 1.68
C VAL A 79 7.02 8.16 0.30
N SER A 80 7.08 9.45 0.01
CA SER A 80 7.56 9.97 -1.28
C SER A 80 9.06 9.80 -1.50
N THR A 81 9.89 9.90 -0.46
CA THR A 81 11.34 9.65 -0.54
C THR A 81 11.62 8.17 -0.73
N LEU A 82 10.93 7.29 -0.01
CA LEU A 82 11.09 5.84 -0.19
C LEU A 82 10.60 5.38 -1.57
N ARG A 83 9.48 5.93 -2.05
CA ARG A 83 8.97 5.69 -3.41
C ARG A 83 10.01 6.07 -4.47
N LYS A 84 10.68 7.22 -4.32
CA LYS A 84 11.77 7.65 -5.23
C LYS A 84 12.97 6.70 -5.17
N GLN A 85 13.44 6.34 -3.97
CA GLN A 85 14.58 5.43 -3.80
C GLN A 85 14.34 4.02 -4.37
N GLN A 86 13.11 3.52 -4.32
CA GLN A 86 12.75 2.23 -4.90
C GLN A 86 12.60 2.30 -6.43
N GLN A 87 12.02 3.41 -6.93
CA GLN A 87 11.99 3.73 -8.36
C GLN A 87 13.42 3.82 -8.93
N ASP A 88 14.36 4.42 -8.19
CA ASP A 88 15.77 4.52 -8.59
C ASP A 88 16.52 3.17 -8.53
N ARG A 89 16.10 2.25 -7.64
CA ARG A 89 16.64 0.86 -7.58
C ARG A 89 16.12 -0.04 -8.69
N CYS A 90 14.91 0.21 -9.21
CA CYS A 90 14.48 -0.33 -10.50
C CYS A 90 15.13 0.52 -11.59
N GLY A 91 16.39 0.22 -11.96
CA GLY A 91 17.24 1.05 -12.84
C GLY A 91 16.76 1.33 -14.27
N ARG A 92 15.45 1.37 -14.55
CA ARG A 92 14.86 1.48 -15.89
C ARG A 92 13.65 2.41 -16.02
N CYS A 93 13.49 3.38 -15.13
CA CYS A 93 12.48 4.45 -15.28
C CYS A 93 13.07 5.86 -15.41
N ARG A 94 14.36 5.97 -15.74
CA ARG A 94 14.88 7.18 -16.40
C ARG A 94 14.67 7.05 -17.91
N SER A 95 13.45 7.25 -18.39
CA SER A 95 13.25 7.61 -19.78
C SER A 95 12.47 8.92 -19.83
N ASN A 96 13.12 9.92 -20.42
CA ASN A 96 12.53 11.18 -20.79
C ASN A 96 11.18 10.93 -21.49
N LEU A 97 10.17 11.70 -21.09
CA LEU A 97 8.93 11.88 -21.84
C LEU A 97 9.25 12.51 -23.20
N ARG A 98 9.67 11.71 -24.18
CA ARG A 98 9.63 12.05 -25.60
C ARG A 98 9.77 10.78 -26.44
N GLY A 99 8.63 10.33 -26.97
CA GLY A 99 8.50 9.46 -28.15
C GLY A 99 9.35 8.20 -28.20
N GLY A 100 8.76 7.04 -27.90
CA GLY A 100 9.38 5.75 -28.20
C GLY A 100 8.41 4.60 -27.96
N LYS A 101 8.21 3.77 -28.98
CA LYS A 101 7.15 2.76 -29.06
C LYS A 101 7.25 1.70 -27.95
N ALA A 102 6.07 1.25 -27.52
CA ALA A 102 5.84 0.25 -26.51
C ALA A 102 6.30 -1.15 -26.94
N THR A 103 7.44 -1.63 -26.45
CA THR A 103 7.80 -3.07 -26.45
C THR A 103 8.70 -3.50 -25.29
N ALA A 104 8.86 -2.68 -24.23
CA ALA A 104 9.74 -3.02 -23.09
C ALA A 104 8.97 -3.34 -21.79
N HIS A 105 7.75 -3.89 -21.89
CA HIS A 105 6.94 -4.25 -20.72
C HIS A 105 7.26 -5.65 -20.15
N ALA A 106 8.21 -6.38 -20.74
CA ALA A 106 8.33 -7.84 -20.56
C ALA A 106 9.46 -8.33 -19.64
N LEU A 107 10.17 -7.45 -18.90
CA LEU A 107 11.29 -7.90 -18.02
C LEU A 107 11.22 -7.40 -16.57
N CYS A 108 10.07 -6.83 -16.16
CA CYS A 108 9.80 -6.57 -14.73
C CYS A 108 8.67 -7.45 -14.17
N ALA A 109 8.12 -8.35 -14.98
CA ALA A 109 7.02 -9.24 -14.61
C ALA A 109 7.48 -10.58 -13.98
N ASP A 110 8.79 -10.86 -13.93
CA ASP A 110 9.30 -12.19 -13.54
C ASP A 110 9.34 -12.46 -12.03
N GLN A 111 8.71 -11.64 -11.19
CA GLN A 111 8.56 -11.96 -9.76
C GLN A 111 7.12 -11.99 -9.23
N ASP A 112 6.10 -11.72 -10.05
CA ASP A 112 4.71 -12.07 -9.75
C ASP A 112 3.83 -11.87 -11.01
N PRO A 113 3.44 -12.93 -11.74
CA PRO A 113 2.64 -12.80 -12.97
C PRO A 113 1.22 -12.27 -12.74
N SER A 114 0.81 -11.98 -11.49
CA SER A 114 -0.50 -11.41 -11.14
C SER A 114 -0.53 -9.87 -11.01
N ALA A 115 0.62 -9.19 -11.15
CA ALA A 115 0.74 -7.77 -10.90
C ALA A 115 0.60 -6.92 -12.18
N THR A 116 -0.63 -6.52 -12.51
CA THR A 116 -0.86 -5.31 -13.34
C THR A 116 -0.14 -4.10 -12.73
N GLY A 117 0.30 -3.12 -13.52
CA GLY A 117 1.15 -2.01 -13.06
C GLY A 117 0.69 -1.25 -11.80
N ASP A 118 -0.62 -1.18 -11.54
CA ASP A 118 -1.18 -0.60 -10.31
C ASP A 118 -0.91 -1.43 -9.04
N ALA A 119 -0.81 -2.75 -9.18
CA ALA A 119 -0.46 -3.68 -8.10
C ALA A 119 0.99 -3.54 -7.64
N PHE A 120 1.90 -3.31 -8.59
CA PHE A 120 3.31 -3.11 -8.31
C PHE A 120 3.52 -1.80 -7.54
N ARG A 121 2.83 -0.73 -7.96
CA ARG A 121 2.84 0.56 -7.25
C ARG A 121 2.25 0.46 -5.84
N GLY A 122 1.18 -0.34 -5.66
CA GLY A 122 0.57 -0.61 -4.36
C GLY A 122 1.45 -1.43 -3.42
N ARG A 123 2.19 -2.43 -3.94
CA ARG A 123 3.11 -3.25 -3.13
C ARG A 123 4.33 -2.46 -2.64
N LEU A 124 4.94 -1.64 -3.50
CA LEU A 124 6.06 -0.77 -3.15
C LEU A 124 5.64 0.31 -2.13
N TYR A 125 4.46 0.89 -2.34
CA TYR A 125 3.87 1.86 -1.42
C TYR A 125 3.54 1.21 -0.06
N PHE A 126 2.99 0.00 -0.07
CA PHE A 126 2.77 -0.78 1.15
C PHE A 126 4.08 -1.07 1.87
N GLU A 127 5.13 -1.53 1.17
CA GLU A 127 6.41 -1.81 1.83
C GLU A 127 7.00 -0.54 2.44
N ALA A 128 6.76 0.61 1.81
CA ALA A 128 7.14 1.90 2.36
C ALA A 128 6.35 2.28 3.61
N VAL A 129 5.03 2.14 3.56
CA VAL A 129 4.13 2.40 4.68
C VAL A 129 4.40 1.42 5.83
N TYR A 130 4.62 0.15 5.54
CA TYR A 130 4.96 -0.88 6.51
C TYR A 130 6.28 -0.55 7.22
N ARG A 131 7.38 -0.36 6.47
CA ARG A 131 8.68 -0.03 7.06
C ARG A 131 8.66 1.30 7.81
N ALA A 132 7.92 2.30 7.32
CA ALA A 132 7.79 3.58 8.02
C ALA A 132 6.82 3.54 9.21
N SER A 133 5.98 2.50 9.32
CA SER A 133 5.14 2.26 10.50
C SER A 133 5.88 1.54 11.64
N GLU A 134 7.01 0.89 11.32
CA GLU A 134 7.93 0.25 12.28
C GLU A 134 9.00 1.22 12.84
N LEU A 135 9.15 2.41 12.23
CA LEU A 135 10.00 3.51 12.71
C LEU A 135 9.29 4.33 13.79
#